data_AF-A0A0A9Y927-F1
#
_entry.id   AF-A0A0A9Y927-F1
#
_cell.length_a   1.000
_cell.length_b   1.000
_cell.length_c   1.000
_cell.angle_alpha   90.00
_cell.angle_beta   90.00
_cell.angle_gamma   90.00
#
_symmetry.space_group_name_H-M   'P 1'
#
loop_
_entity.id
_entity.type
_entity.pdbx_description
1 polymer ?
#
loop_
_entity_poly.entity_id
_entity_poly.type
_entity_poly.pdbx_seq_one_letter_code
_entity_poly.pdbx_strand_id
1 'polypeptide(L)'
;MPSKNYLIVYFILVLFGTVTTPLRFSYAFNNMRRGARNLHRALLLSLSTTTLNFLDTTPIGRILNRFSRDVDQIDDGLQMSILQFCNCLFSILSSFSIMIISQPFVLIALVPCGYVYYRLIYFYNSANREIRRVSSLTRSPLFSLLGEVINGRSTIIAYNKGPAVMKEVFARLDTVFSSSYL
;
A
#
# COMPACT_ATOMS: atom_id res chain seq x y z
N MET A 1 0.03 -44.16 29.76
CA MET A 1 1.03 -43.60 28.82
C MET A 1 0.41 -42.86 27.62
N PRO A 2 -0.54 -41.91 27.78
CA PRO A 2 -1.03 -41.09 26.66
C PRO A 2 -0.22 -39.79 26.44
N SER A 3 0.50 -39.29 27.46
CA SER A 3 1.23 -38.02 27.42
C SER A 3 2.35 -37.96 26.38
N LYS A 4 3.07 -39.07 26.17
CA LYS A 4 4.14 -39.15 25.16
C LYS A 4 3.61 -39.04 23.73
N ASN A 5 2.42 -39.58 23.45
CA ASN A 5 1.81 -39.54 22.12
C ASN A 5 1.37 -38.12 21.74
N TYR A 6 0.79 -37.35 22.68
CA TYR A 6 0.45 -35.94 22.43
C TYR A 6 1.69 -35.10 22.14
N LEU A 7 2.78 -35.29 22.90
CA LEU A 7 4.02 -34.55 22.72
C LEU A 7 4.61 -34.79 21.32
N ILE A 8 4.60 -36.04 20.85
CA ILE A 8 5.06 -36.38 19.48
C ILE A 8 4.21 -35.67 18.42
N VAL A 9 2.88 -35.64 18.57
CA VAL A 9 1.98 -34.96 17.62
C VAL A 9 2.24 -33.45 17.60
N TYR A 10 2.39 -32.80 18.76
CA TYR A 10 2.74 -31.38 18.83
C TYR A 10 4.11 -31.09 18.21
N PHE A 11 5.10 -31.94 18.47
CA PHE A 11 6.44 -31.80 17.93
C PHE A 11 6.45 -31.88 16.40
N ILE A 12 5.71 -32.84 15.81
CA ILE A 12 5.55 -32.97 14.36
C ILE A 12 4.84 -31.76 13.76
N LEU A 13 3.78 -31.25 14.40
CA LEU A 13 3.07 -30.05 13.96
C LEU A 13 3.96 -28.81 13.94
N VAL A 14 4.76 -28.61 15.00
CA VAL A 14 5.70 -27.48 15.10
C VAL A 14 6.81 -27.61 14.06
N LEU A 15 7.37 -28.80 13.87
CA LEU A 15 8.37 -29.05 12.82
C LEU A 15 7.79 -28.79 11.42
N PHE A 16 6.58 -29.28 11.15
CA PHE A 16 5.92 -29.04 9.87
C PHE A 16 5.66 -27.56 9.63
N GLY A 17 5.16 -26.83 10.63
CA GLY A 17 4.91 -25.39 10.56
C GLY A 17 6.19 -24.58 10.32
N THR A 18 7.27 -24.91 11.05
CA THR A 18 8.58 -24.23 10.92
C THR A 18 9.27 -24.51 9.60
N VAL A 19 9.10 -25.69 8.99
CA VAL A 19 9.62 -26.01 7.66
C VAL A 19 8.80 -25.35 6.55
N THR A 20 7.48 -25.24 6.73
CA THR A 20 6.59 -24.68 5.70
C THR A 20 6.77 -23.17 5.52
N THR A 21 7.09 -22.42 6.58
CA THR A 21 7.26 -20.97 6.51
C THR A 21 8.38 -20.52 5.56
N PRO A 22 9.64 -21.01 5.63
CA PRO A 22 10.69 -20.62 4.69
C PRO A 22 10.36 -21.07 3.27
N LEU A 23 9.81 -22.28 3.09
CA LEU A 23 9.39 -22.77 1.78
C LEU A 23 8.39 -21.81 1.13
N ARG A 24 7.35 -21.41 1.86
CA ARG A 24 6.34 -20.46 1.37
C ARG A 24 6.98 -19.15 0.93
N PHE A 25 7.89 -18.59 1.73
CA PHE A 25 8.59 -17.35 1.37
C PHE A 25 9.45 -17.52 0.12
N SER A 26 10.20 -18.62 0.01
CA SER A 26 11.02 -18.92 -1.17
C SER A 26 10.18 -19.12 -2.43
N TYR A 27 9.07 -19.85 -2.34
CA TYR A 27 8.13 -20.03 -3.46
C TYR A 27 7.50 -18.71 -3.89
N ALA A 28 7.02 -17.90 -2.94
CA ALA A 28 6.41 -16.61 -3.26
C ALA A 28 7.41 -15.67 -3.95
N PHE A 29 8.63 -15.57 -3.41
CA PHE A 29 9.69 -14.75 -3.98
C PHE A 29 10.05 -15.19 -5.41
N ASN A 30 10.16 -16.50 -5.67
CA ASN A 30 10.44 -16.99 -7.02
C ASN A 30 9.31 -16.68 -8.01
N ASN A 31 8.05 -16.83 -7.59
CA ASN A 31 6.88 -16.51 -8.43
C ASN A 31 6.79 -15.01 -8.73
N MET A 32 7.03 -14.16 -7.73
CA MET A 32 7.03 -12.70 -7.90
C MET A 32 8.13 -12.22 -8.83
N ARG A 33 9.36 -12.70 -8.65
CA ARG A 33 10.47 -12.41 -9.58
C ARG A 33 10.16 -12.83 -11.02
N ARG A 34 9.51 -13.97 -11.20
CA ARG A 34 9.07 -14.43 -12.53
C ARG A 34 7.99 -13.51 -13.11
N GLY A 35 7.02 -13.11 -12.30
CA GLY A 35 5.98 -12.15 -12.68
C GLY A 35 6.55 -10.80 -13.10
N ALA A 36 7.46 -10.24 -12.30
CA ALA A 36 8.11 -8.97 -12.58
C ALA A 36 8.96 -9.02 -13.87
N ARG A 37 9.74 -10.09 -14.08
CA ARG A 37 10.49 -10.27 -15.34
C ARG A 37 9.56 -10.34 -16.55
N ASN A 38 8.42 -11.02 -16.43
CA ASN A 38 7.45 -11.10 -17.52
C ASN A 38 6.82 -9.73 -17.81
N LEU A 39 6.46 -8.97 -16.77
CA LEU A 39 5.90 -7.63 -16.90
C LEU A 39 6.91 -6.66 -17.52
N HIS A 40 8.15 -6.66 -17.03
CA HIS A 40 9.25 -5.86 -17.58
C HIS A 40 9.47 -6.18 -19.06
N ARG A 41 9.45 -7.46 -19.44
CA ARG A 41 9.55 -7.87 -20.85
C ARG A 41 8.36 -7.37 -21.68
N ALA A 42 7.14 -7.46 -21.16
CA ALA A 42 5.94 -6.97 -21.84
C ALA A 42 5.98 -5.45 -22.07
N LEU A 43 6.43 -4.70 -21.05
CA LEU A 43 6.60 -3.24 -21.14
C LEU A 43 7.69 -2.86 -22.15
N LEU A 44 8.84 -3.55 -22.15
CA LEU A 44 9.90 -3.32 -23.14
C LEU A 44 9.41 -3.59 -24.57
N LEU A 45 8.70 -4.69 -24.78
CA LEU A 45 8.12 -5.01 -26.09
C LEU A 45 7.12 -3.93 -26.53
N SER A 46 6.23 -3.50 -25.62
CA SER A 46 5.25 -2.45 -25.90
C SER A 46 5.90 -1.10 -26.26
N LEU A 47 7.01 -0.76 -25.60
CA LEU A 47 7.78 0.44 -25.92
C LEU A 47 8.48 0.32 -27.27
N SER A 48 9.01 -0.87 -27.61
CA SER A 48 9.66 -1.12 -28.90
C SER A 48 8.69 -1.09 -30.08
N THR A 49 7.41 -1.41 -29.88
CA THR A 49 6.38 -1.39 -30.93
C THR A 49 5.59 -0.08 -30.97
N THR A 50 5.95 0.89 -30.16
CA THR A 50 5.21 2.15 -30.02
C THR A 50 5.53 3.12 -31.17
N THR A 51 4.57 3.97 -31.54
CA THR A 51 4.74 4.97 -32.60
C THR A 51 5.77 6.03 -32.22
N LEU A 52 6.63 6.44 -33.15
CA LEU A 52 7.63 7.51 -32.95
C LEU A 52 7.02 8.80 -32.39
N ASN A 53 5.80 9.16 -32.79
CA ASN A 53 5.08 10.32 -32.26
C ASN A 53 4.92 10.30 -30.72
N PHE A 54 4.75 9.12 -30.11
CA PHE A 54 4.70 9.01 -28.65
C PHE A 54 6.07 9.26 -28.01
N LEU A 55 7.15 8.81 -28.66
CA LEU A 55 8.52 9.01 -28.19
C LEU A 55 8.99 10.47 -28.38
N ASP A 56 8.46 11.18 -29.38
CA ASP A 56 8.76 12.59 -29.62
C ASP A 56 7.97 13.53 -28.70
N THR A 57 6.74 13.17 -28.36
CA THR A 57 5.87 13.99 -27.48
C THR A 57 6.14 13.78 -26.00
N THR A 58 6.69 12.63 -25.59
CA THR A 58 6.99 12.34 -24.18
C THR A 58 8.49 12.31 -23.93
N PRO A 59 9.01 13.11 -22.98
CA PRO A 59 10.46 13.15 -22.73
C PRO A 59 10.93 11.79 -22.21
N ILE A 60 12.02 11.27 -22.78
CA ILE A 60 12.61 9.96 -22.44
C ILE A 60 12.82 9.80 -20.93
N GLY A 61 13.22 10.87 -20.23
CA GLY A 61 13.38 10.86 -18.78
C GLY A 61 12.10 10.57 -17.99
N ARG A 62 10.92 10.97 -18.49
CA ARG A 62 9.62 10.65 -17.86
C ARG A 62 9.25 9.19 -18.06
N ILE A 63 9.51 8.63 -19.24
CA ILE A 63 9.30 7.21 -19.54
C ILE A 63 10.19 6.36 -18.61
N LEU A 64 11.48 6.68 -18.53
CA LEU A 64 12.43 5.94 -17.69
C LEU A 64 12.07 6.04 -16.20
N ASN A 65 11.72 7.23 -15.70
CA ASN A 65 11.34 7.41 -14.30
C ASN A 65 10.06 6.64 -13.94
N ARG A 66 9.08 6.62 -14.85
CA ARG A 66 7.85 5.82 -14.67
C ARG A 66 8.14 4.33 -14.72
N PHE A 67 8.92 3.88 -15.70
CA PHE A 67 9.30 2.48 -15.84
C PHE A 67 10.06 1.95 -14.62
N SER A 68 11.10 2.67 -14.16
CA SER A 68 11.87 2.29 -12.98
C SER A 68 10.99 2.26 -11.74
N ARG A 69 10.24 3.33 -11.47
CA ARG A 69 9.39 3.42 -10.28
C ARG A 69 8.28 2.37 -10.26
N ASP A 70 7.63 2.12 -11.40
CA ASP A 70 6.53 1.14 -11.48
C ASP A 70 7.08 -0.29 -11.31
N VAL A 71 8.27 -0.60 -11.83
CA VAL A 71 8.95 -1.89 -11.63
C VAL A 71 9.37 -2.06 -10.16
N ASP A 72 10.02 -1.05 -9.57
CA ASP A 72 10.44 -1.06 -8.16
C ASP A 72 9.25 -1.30 -7.22
N GLN A 73 8.11 -0.64 -7.50
CA GLN A 73 6.89 -0.80 -6.69
C GLN A 73 6.29 -2.20 -6.80
N ILE A 74 6.42 -2.87 -7.95
CA ILE A 74 5.91 -4.22 -8.20
C ILE A 74 6.84 -5.27 -7.61
N ASP A 75 8.15 -5.06 -7.66
CA ASP A 75 9.13 -5.98 -7.08
C ASP A 75 9.08 -5.99 -5.55
N ASP A 76 9.13 -4.81 -4.92
CA ASP A 76 9.23 -4.74 -3.45
C ASP A 76 7.87 -4.57 -2.77
N GLY A 77 7.05 -3.63 -3.26
CA GLY A 77 5.81 -3.23 -2.59
C GLY A 77 4.67 -4.25 -2.74
N LEU A 78 4.46 -4.74 -3.96
CA LEU A 78 3.37 -5.66 -4.26
C LEU A 78 3.58 -7.03 -3.59
N GLN A 79 4.82 -7.50 -3.55
CA GLN A 79 5.17 -8.78 -2.93
C GLN A 79 4.72 -8.86 -1.47
N MET A 80 5.15 -7.89 -0.66
CA MET A 80 4.83 -7.87 0.76
C MET A 80 3.33 -7.71 1.00
N SER A 81 2.67 -6.87 0.20
CA SER A 81 1.23 -6.62 0.30
C SER A 81 0.40 -7.89 0.04
N ILE A 82 0.72 -8.66 -1.01
CA ILE A 82 0.01 -9.90 -1.34
C ILE A 82 0.22 -10.96 -0.25
N LEU A 83 1.46 -11.11 0.24
CA LEU A 83 1.74 -12.05 1.31
C LEU A 83 0.99 -11.72 2.60
N GLN A 84 0.94 -10.44 2.99
CA GLN A 84 0.17 -9.99 4.15
C GLN A 84 -1.34 -10.19 3.95
N PHE A 85 -1.85 -9.88 2.76
CA PHE A 85 -3.25 -10.10 2.42
C PHE A 85 -3.65 -11.58 2.52
N CYS A 86 -2.86 -12.48 1.91
CA CYS A 86 -3.10 -13.92 2.02
C CYS A 86 -3.02 -14.40 3.47
N ASN A 87 -2.00 -13.97 4.25
CA ASN A 87 -1.91 -14.32 5.67
C ASN A 87 -3.15 -13.88 6.45
N CYS A 88 -3.60 -12.64 6.24
CA CYS A 88 -4.79 -12.11 6.90
C CYS A 88 -6.03 -12.94 6.53
N LEU A 89 -6.26 -13.21 5.24
CA LEU A 89 -7.37 -14.04 4.78
C LEU A 89 -7.34 -15.43 5.40
N PHE A 90 -6.22 -16.16 5.31
CA PHE A 90 -6.12 -17.51 5.88
C PHE A 90 -6.25 -17.51 7.41
N SER A 91 -5.73 -16.49 8.10
CA SER A 91 -5.89 -16.33 9.55
C SER A 91 -7.35 -16.13 9.93
N ILE A 92 -8.08 -15.30 9.18
CA ILE A 92 -9.51 -15.09 9.37
C ILE A 92 -10.25 -16.42 9.15
N LEU A 93 -10.05 -17.07 7.99
CA LEU A 93 -10.71 -18.35 7.68
C LEU A 93 -10.43 -19.40 8.76
N SER A 94 -9.16 -19.57 9.16
CA SER A 94 -8.78 -20.52 10.21
C SER A 94 -9.49 -20.23 11.53
N SER A 95 -9.51 -18.97 11.96
CA SER A 95 -10.18 -18.56 13.21
C SER A 95 -11.68 -18.84 13.13
N PHE A 96 -12.31 -18.50 12.00
CA PHE A 96 -13.73 -18.76 11.77
C PHE A 96 -14.04 -20.27 11.76
N SER A 97 -13.23 -21.09 11.09
CA SER A 97 -13.41 -22.55 11.06
C SER A 97 -13.32 -23.17 12.45
N ILE A 98 -12.31 -22.80 13.24
CA ILE A 98 -12.14 -23.31 14.62
C ILE A 98 -13.34 -22.88 15.49
N MET A 99 -13.76 -21.62 15.37
CA MET A 99 -14.89 -21.09 16.14
C MET A 99 -16.19 -21.84 15.84
N ILE A 100 -16.48 -22.11 14.55
CA ILE A 100 -17.70 -22.84 14.14
C ILE A 100 -17.68 -24.29 14.64
N ILE A 101 -16.52 -24.96 14.57
CA ILE A 101 -16.37 -26.35 15.05
C ILE A 101 -16.50 -26.42 16.58
N SER A 102 -15.91 -25.47 17.30
CA SER A 102 -15.90 -25.48 18.76
C SER A 102 -17.26 -25.10 19.37
N GLN A 103 -17.98 -24.14 18.77
CA GLN A 103 -19.30 -23.72 19.26
C GLN A 103 -20.18 -23.21 18.12
N PRO A 104 -21.04 -24.06 17.52
CA PRO A 104 -21.84 -23.68 16.35
C PRO A 104 -22.89 -22.62 16.67
N PHE A 105 -23.38 -22.54 17.92
CA PHE A 105 -24.38 -21.55 18.34
C PHE A 105 -23.88 -20.09 18.23
N VAL A 106 -22.57 -19.86 18.23
CA VAL A 106 -21.98 -18.51 18.03
C VAL A 106 -22.36 -17.92 16.68
N LEU A 107 -22.64 -18.75 15.67
CA LEU A 107 -23.03 -18.28 14.34
C LEU A 107 -24.31 -17.44 14.37
N ILE A 108 -25.27 -17.79 15.23
CA ILE A 108 -26.53 -17.05 15.39
C ILE A 108 -26.26 -15.62 15.90
N ALA A 109 -25.35 -15.46 16.86
CA ALA A 109 -24.94 -14.16 17.38
C ALA A 109 -24.05 -13.38 16.40
N LEU A 110 -23.28 -14.09 15.56
CA LEU A 110 -22.39 -13.50 14.58
C LEU A 110 -23.15 -12.81 13.43
N VAL A 111 -24.28 -13.34 12.99
CA VAL A 111 -25.08 -12.76 11.89
C VAL A 111 -25.49 -11.29 12.15
N PRO A 112 -26.13 -10.93 13.28
CA PRO A 112 -26.46 -9.53 13.55
C PRO A 112 -25.22 -8.67 13.79
N CYS A 113 -24.18 -9.20 14.45
CA CYS A 113 -22.91 -8.48 14.63
C CYS A 113 -22.23 -8.17 13.29
N GLY A 114 -22.22 -9.13 12.36
CA GLY A 114 -21.67 -8.99 11.02
C GLY A 114 -22.42 -7.95 10.20
N TYR A 115 -23.75 -7.88 10.33
CA TYR A 115 -24.55 -6.84 9.69
C TYR A 115 -24.19 -5.44 10.22
N VAL A 116 -24.10 -5.26 11.54
CA VAL A 116 -23.68 -3.99 12.15
C VAL A 116 -22.25 -3.62 11.73
N TYR A 117 -21.33 -4.58 11.77
CA TYR A 117 -19.95 -4.39 11.32
C TYR A 117 -19.88 -3.95 9.85
N TYR A 118 -20.68 -4.58 8.98
CA TYR A 118 -20.76 -4.21 7.56
C TYR A 118 -21.24 -2.76 7.37
N ARG A 119 -22.25 -2.33 8.13
CA ARG A 119 -22.73 -0.94 8.10
C ARG A 119 -21.65 0.04 8.60
N LEU A 120 -20.95 -0.33 9.67
CA LEU A 120 -19.84 0.48 10.22
C LEU A 120 -18.69 0.60 9.22
N ILE A 121 -18.25 -0.50 8.59
CA ILE A 121 -17.14 -0.45 7.64
C ILE A 121 -17.50 0.31 6.37
N TYR A 122 -18.75 0.24 5.91
CA TYR A 122 -19.24 1.03 4.80
C TYR A 122 -19.19 2.54 5.11
N PHE A 123 -19.67 2.94 6.29
CA PHE A 123 -19.60 4.33 6.73
C PHE A 123 -18.15 4.78 6.93
N TYR A 124 -17.33 3.98 7.62
CA TYR A 124 -15.92 4.24 7.85
C TYR A 124 -15.16 4.44 6.54
N ASN A 125 -15.34 3.56 5.56
CA ASN A 125 -14.68 3.69 4.25
C ASN A 125 -15.08 4.97 3.52
N SER A 126 -16.35 5.36 3.62
CA SER A 126 -16.84 6.62 3.03
C SER A 126 -16.20 7.83 3.70
N ALA A 127 -16.16 7.87 5.04
CA ALA A 127 -15.49 8.93 5.80
C ALA A 127 -13.98 8.97 5.52
N ASN A 128 -13.31 7.82 5.48
CA ASN A 128 -11.87 7.72 5.22
C ASN A 128 -11.50 8.26 3.84
N ARG A 129 -12.34 8.00 2.82
CA ARG A 129 -12.13 8.55 1.48
C ARG A 129 -12.18 10.08 1.50
N GLU A 130 -13.11 10.68 2.25
CA GLU A 130 -13.22 12.13 2.34
C GLU A 130 -12.08 12.75 3.15
N ILE A 131 -11.67 12.13 4.26
CA ILE A 131 -10.49 12.56 5.04
C ILE A 131 -9.23 12.53 4.15
N ARG A 132 -9.04 11.45 3.40
CA ARG A 132 -7.92 11.32 2.45
C ARG A 132 -7.99 12.39 1.36
N ARG A 133 -9.18 12.68 0.82
CA ARG A 133 -9.40 13.75 -0.15
C ARG A 133 -9.02 15.12 0.42
N VAL A 134 -9.54 15.49 1.59
CA VAL A 134 -9.22 16.76 2.25
C VAL A 134 -7.72 16.87 2.51
N SER A 135 -7.10 15.81 3.05
CA SER A 135 -5.64 15.80 3.30
C SER A 135 -4.82 16.02 2.02
N SER A 136 -5.29 15.50 0.88
CA SER A 136 -4.64 15.70 -0.43
C SER A 136 -4.87 17.12 -0.95
N LEU A 137 -6.06 17.68 -0.78
CA LEU A 137 -6.41 19.03 -1.21
C LEU A 137 -5.63 20.10 -0.44
N THR A 138 -5.42 19.92 0.87
CA THR A 138 -4.66 20.89 1.68
C THR A 138 -3.14 20.83 1.40
N ARG A 139 -2.60 19.64 1.09
CA ARG A 139 -1.15 19.47 0.83
C ARG A 139 -0.73 19.95 -0.57
N SER A 140 -1.59 19.83 -1.58
CA SER A 140 -1.24 20.18 -2.96
C SER A 140 -0.81 21.65 -3.14
N PRO A 141 -1.54 22.66 -2.63
CA PRO A 141 -1.14 24.07 -2.71
C PRO A 141 0.19 24.40 -2.02
N LEU A 142 0.52 23.68 -0.94
CA LEU A 142 1.80 23.85 -0.25
C LEU A 142 2.96 23.37 -1.14
N PHE A 143 2.82 22.20 -1.76
CA PHE A 143 3.84 21.70 -2.69
C PHE A 143 3.96 22.57 -3.95
N SER A 144 2.85 23.11 -4.47
CA SER A 144 2.88 24.06 -5.58
C SER A 144 3.64 25.34 -5.22
N LEU A 145 3.40 25.92 -4.03
CA LEU A 145 4.11 27.10 -3.56
C LEU A 145 5.59 26.83 -3.38
N LEU A 146 5.97 25.68 -2.81
CA LEU A 146 7.38 25.28 -2.69
C LEU A 146 8.05 25.18 -4.07
N GLY A 147 7.36 24.63 -5.07
CA GLY A 147 7.84 24.62 -6.45
C GLY A 147 8.05 26.02 -7.03
N GLU A 148 7.13 26.95 -6.76
CA GLU A 148 7.23 28.36 -7.19
C GLU A 148 8.41 29.07 -6.51
N VAL A 149 8.63 28.83 -5.21
CA VAL A 149 9.77 29.41 -4.46
C VAL A 149 11.11 28.89 -4.97
N ILE A 150 11.21 27.59 -5.27
CA ILE A 150 12.45 26.98 -5.78
C ILE A 150 12.80 27.57 -7.15
N ASN A 151 11.82 27.68 -8.05
CA ASN A 151 12.05 28.23 -9.39
C ASN A 151 12.21 29.76 -9.39
N GLY A 152 11.50 30.47 -8.51
CA GLY A 152 11.47 31.93 -8.40
C GLY A 152 12.50 32.53 -7.44
N ARG A 153 13.45 31.73 -6.94
CA ARG A 153 14.42 32.16 -5.91
C ARG A 153 15.16 33.46 -6.27
N SER A 154 15.64 33.58 -7.51
CA SER A 154 16.36 34.76 -7.99
C SER A 154 15.49 36.02 -7.91
N THR A 155 14.22 35.92 -8.33
CA THR A 155 13.24 37.01 -8.28
C THR A 155 12.91 37.40 -6.84
N ILE A 156 12.69 36.43 -5.95
CA ILE A 156 12.35 36.70 -4.54
C ILE A 156 13.48 37.46 -3.84
N ILE A 157 14.74 37.10 -4.12
CA ILE A 157 15.93 37.78 -3.59
C ILE A 157 16.05 39.18 -4.20
N ALA A 158 15.89 39.31 -5.52
CA ALA A 158 16.00 40.59 -6.22
C ALA A 158 14.98 41.64 -5.72
N TYR A 159 13.76 41.22 -5.40
CA TYR A 159 12.70 42.10 -4.86
C TYR A 159 12.67 42.16 -3.32
N ASN A 160 13.59 41.48 -2.63
CA ASN A 160 13.65 41.38 -1.17
C ASN A 160 12.31 40.98 -0.51
N LYS A 161 11.55 40.06 -1.14
CA LYS A 161 10.22 39.60 -0.69
C LYS A 161 10.26 38.30 0.13
N GLY A 162 11.44 37.83 0.52
CA GLY A 162 11.63 36.60 1.31
C GLY A 162 10.72 36.50 2.56
N PRO A 163 10.61 37.54 3.41
CA PRO A 163 9.77 37.48 4.61
C PRO A 163 8.27 37.31 4.31
N ALA A 164 7.79 37.91 3.21
CA ALA A 164 6.39 37.82 2.80
C ALA A 164 6.04 36.41 2.32
N VAL A 165 6.92 35.82 1.51
CA VAL A 165 6.79 34.43 1.03
C VAL A 165 6.85 33.45 2.21
N MET A 166 7.76 33.68 3.16
CA MET A 166 7.88 32.83 4.35
C MET A 166 6.59 32.84 5.19
N LYS A 167 5.96 34.01 5.36
CA LYS A 167 4.67 34.15 6.04
C LYS A 167 3.57 33.35 5.33
N GLU A 168 3.55 33.35 4.00
CA GLU A 168 2.59 32.56 3.22
C GLU A 168 2.82 31.05 3.34
N VAL A 169 4.09 30.62 3.34
CA VAL A 169 4.45 29.21 3.58
C VAL A 169 3.95 28.76 4.94
N PHE A 170 4.20 29.53 6.01
CA PHE A 170 3.71 29.20 7.35
C PHE A 170 2.19 29.14 7.41
N ALA A 171 1.48 30.07 6.78
CA ALA A 171 0.01 30.04 6.75
C ALA A 171 -0.53 28.77 6.07
N ARG A 172 0.05 28.35 4.94
CA ARG A 172 -0.35 27.09 4.27
C ARG A 172 0.06 25.86 5.08
N LEU A 173 1.21 25.90 5.74
CA LEU A 173 1.68 24.84 6.63
C LEU A 173 0.72 24.64 7.81
N ASP A 174 0.24 25.71 8.42
CA ASP A 174 -0.73 25.67 9.52
C ASP A 174 -2.07 25.06 9.09
N THR A 175 -2.51 25.32 7.85
CA THR A 175 -3.71 24.64 7.31
C THR A 175 -3.50 23.14 7.15
N VAL A 176 -2.30 22.71 6.72
CA VAL A 176 -1.96 21.28 6.63
C VAL A 176 -1.92 20.65 8.02
N PHE A 177 -1.30 21.31 9.00
CA PHE A 177 -1.26 20.80 10.37
C PHE A 177 -2.65 20.72 11.00
N SER A 178 -3.44 21.79 10.94
CA SER A 178 -4.81 21.80 11.49
C SER A 178 -5.70 20.73 10.85
N SER A 179 -5.59 20.50 9.53
CA SER A 179 -6.33 19.41 8.87
C SER A 179 -5.86 18.00 9.24
N SER A 180 -4.64 17.86 9.78
CA SER A 180 -4.10 16.57 10.21
C SER A 180 -4.47 16.21 11.66
N TYR A 181 -4.97 17.18 12.44
CA TYR A 181 -5.49 16.97 13.80
C TYR A 181 -7.01 16.72 13.85
N LEU A 182 -7.71 16.83 12.71
CA LEU A 182 -9.10 16.43 12.50
C LEU A 182 -9.20 14.93 12.21
#